data_AF-A0AAV6AMJ5-F1
#
_entry.id   AF-A0AAV6AMJ5-F1
#
_cell.length_a   1.000
_cell.length_b   1.000
_cell.length_c   1.000
_cell.angle_alpha   90.00
_cell.angle_beta   90.00
_cell.angle_gamma   90.00
#
_symmetry.space_group_name_H-M   'P 1'
#
loop_
_entity.id
_entity.type
_entity.pdbx_description
1 polymer ?
#
loop_
_entity_poly.entity_id
_entity_poly.type
_entity_poly.pdbx_seq_one_letter_code
_entity_poly.pdbx_strand_id
1 'polypeptide(L)'
;MAAVTLVLTRVPIDEFIFTGGKNVDDVDDLTPDERAKLYRKKGTALTDAPDVKRTSGRWGTMLLVVGPVVSTVRFVGGAAPTTGLASVIDTAATLVQMAPTVLSAAAAGKRVQVVPFANRRLELTTDGAPIAATKEFTTIERYRTNLGELGGGKGYVQMAPRSVPYPLKVEPGNRVVKTLRDGHDGLCIRVLGGERKAEKGILIHEAPNVGWVIGCISPRPKGDRAAYPNREGNPSQKAVQEIVAIMNRTGGGKGSLFVLPN
;
A
#
# COMPACT_ATOMS: atom_id res chain seq x y z
N MET A 1 6.31 -2.03 24.75
CA MET A 1 6.93 -1.01 23.88
C MET A 1 5.93 -0.66 22.79
N ALA A 2 5.83 0.61 22.40
CA ALA A 2 4.97 0.97 21.29
C ALA A 2 5.50 0.36 19.97
N ALA A 3 4.60 -0.08 19.10
CA ALA A 3 4.89 -0.73 17.85
C ALA A 3 4.21 0.02 16.69
N VAL A 4 4.73 -0.22 15.49
CA VAL A 4 4.15 0.25 14.23
C VAL A 4 3.74 -0.94 13.40
N THR A 5 2.46 -1.01 13.05
CA THR A 5 1.90 -2.04 12.17
C THR A 5 1.31 -1.37 10.93
N LEU A 6 1.68 -1.87 9.75
CA LEU A 6 1.03 -1.57 8.49
C LEU A 6 0.05 -2.71 8.16
N VAL A 7 -1.12 -2.36 7.64
CA VAL A 7 -2.09 -3.32 7.11
C VAL A 7 -2.41 -2.94 5.68
N LEU A 8 -2.14 -3.82 4.73
CA LEU A 8 -2.41 -3.62 3.30
C LEU A 8 -3.61 -4.46 2.88
N THR A 9 -4.54 -3.84 2.16
CA THR A 9 -5.61 -4.53 1.42
C THR A 9 -5.67 -4.03 -0.02
N ARG A 10 -6.08 -4.91 -0.94
CA ARG A 10 -6.29 -4.60 -2.36
C ARG A 10 -7.76 -4.76 -2.74
N VAL A 11 -8.64 -4.54 -1.75
CA VAL A 11 -10.09 -4.66 -1.87
C VAL A 11 -10.72 -3.28 -1.72
N PRO A 12 -11.64 -2.88 -2.62
CA PRO A 12 -11.98 -3.59 -3.87
C PRO A 12 -10.78 -3.69 -4.82
N ILE A 13 -10.79 -4.71 -5.69
CA ILE A 13 -9.79 -4.81 -6.76
C ILE A 13 -10.11 -3.68 -7.71
N ASP A 14 -9.15 -2.77 -7.88
CA ASP A 14 -9.33 -1.56 -8.67
C ASP A 14 -8.07 -1.36 -9.53
N GLU A 15 -8.23 -1.57 -10.83
CA GLU A 15 -7.14 -1.63 -11.81
C GLU A 15 -7.11 -0.37 -12.67
N PHE A 16 -5.90 0.11 -12.98
CA PHE A 16 -5.73 1.30 -13.83
C PHE A 16 -4.61 1.11 -14.85
N ILE A 17 -4.64 1.89 -15.93
CA ILE A 17 -3.57 2.01 -16.92
C ILE A 17 -2.92 3.39 -16.81
N PHE A 18 -1.62 3.42 -16.60
CA PHE A 18 -0.82 4.63 -16.79
C PHE A 18 -0.38 4.76 -18.25
N THR A 19 -0.77 5.86 -18.87
CA THR A 19 -0.51 6.17 -20.29
C THR A 19 -0.46 7.68 -20.48
N GLY A 20 0.47 8.20 -21.29
CA GLY A 20 0.56 9.64 -21.57
C GLY A 20 0.68 10.54 -20.33
N GLY A 21 1.30 10.04 -19.25
CA GLY A 21 1.46 10.81 -18.00
C GLY A 21 0.23 10.84 -17.09
N LYS A 22 -0.83 10.09 -17.40
CA LYS A 22 -2.09 10.05 -16.63
C LYS A 22 -2.48 8.62 -16.29
N ASN A 23 -3.24 8.46 -15.20
CA ASN A 23 -3.91 7.22 -14.86
C ASN A 23 -5.29 7.20 -15.52
N VAL A 24 -5.62 6.10 -16.17
CA VAL A 24 -6.94 5.74 -16.66
C VAL A 24 -7.46 4.68 -15.71
N ASP A 25 -8.37 5.07 -14.83
CA ASP A 25 -8.98 4.22 -13.80
C ASP A 25 -10.11 3.36 -14.39
N ASP A 26 -10.71 2.50 -13.55
CA ASP A 26 -11.88 1.65 -13.86
C ASP A 26 -11.66 0.71 -15.05
N VAL A 27 -10.43 0.22 -15.21
CA VAL A 27 -10.06 -0.72 -16.28
C VAL A 27 -10.67 -2.10 -16.05
N ASP A 28 -11.07 -2.38 -14.81
CA ASP A 28 -11.81 -3.55 -14.40
C ASP A 28 -13.26 -3.57 -14.88
N ASP A 29 -13.85 -2.42 -15.20
CA ASP A 29 -15.20 -2.30 -15.79
C ASP A 29 -15.21 -2.52 -17.32
N LEU A 30 -14.03 -2.45 -17.95
CA LEU A 30 -13.91 -2.67 -19.39
C LEU A 30 -14.16 -4.14 -19.77
N THR A 31 -14.86 -4.32 -20.89
CA THR A 31 -15.03 -5.64 -21.51
C THR A 31 -13.67 -6.26 -21.84
N PRO A 32 -13.58 -7.60 -21.98
CA PRO A 32 -12.32 -8.26 -22.37
C PRO A 32 -11.71 -7.69 -23.66
N ASP A 33 -12.53 -7.28 -24.63
CA ASP A 33 -12.07 -6.70 -25.90
C ASP A 33 -11.57 -5.27 -25.75
N GLU A 34 -12.25 -4.41 -24.98
CA GLU A 34 -11.78 -3.07 -24.65
C GLU A 34 -10.49 -3.11 -23.84
N ARG A 35 -10.43 -4.02 -22.86
CA ARG A 35 -9.23 -4.27 -22.07
C ARG A 35 -8.10 -4.79 -22.96
N ALA A 36 -8.39 -5.70 -23.91
CA ALA A 36 -7.40 -6.19 -24.86
C ALA A 36 -6.87 -5.09 -25.79
N LYS A 37 -7.66 -4.06 -26.12
CA LYS A 37 -7.17 -2.88 -26.85
C LYS A 37 -6.19 -2.05 -26.02
N LEU A 38 -6.20 -2.17 -24.69
CA LEU A 38 -5.25 -1.49 -23.80
C LEU A 38 -3.89 -2.20 -23.70
N TYR A 39 -3.83 -3.51 -23.89
CA TYR A 39 -2.60 -4.30 -23.78
C TYR A 39 -2.09 -4.77 -25.14
N ARG A 40 -0.77 -4.85 -25.35
CA ARG A 40 -0.22 -5.41 -26.61
C ARG A 40 -0.49 -6.93 -26.66
N LYS A 41 -1.15 -7.42 -27.72
CA LYS A 41 -1.20 -8.86 -28.04
C LYS A 41 0.10 -9.28 -28.73
N LYS A 42 0.68 -10.40 -28.30
CA LYS A 42 1.87 -10.98 -28.94
C LYS A 42 1.53 -11.40 -30.37
N GLY A 43 2.22 -10.85 -31.38
CA GLY A 43 2.05 -11.20 -32.79
C GLY A 43 1.11 -10.31 -33.61
N THR A 44 0.54 -9.24 -33.03
CA THR A 44 -0.29 -8.27 -33.78
C THR A 44 0.60 -7.23 -34.46
N ALA A 45 0.31 -6.93 -35.75
CA ALA A 45 1.08 -5.98 -36.54
C ALA A 45 0.97 -4.54 -36.01
N LEU A 46 2.06 -3.76 -36.11
CA LEU A 46 2.26 -2.39 -35.62
C LEU A 46 1.44 -1.31 -36.37
N THR A 47 0.49 -1.70 -37.22
CA THR A 47 -0.07 -0.81 -38.26
C THR A 47 -0.92 0.34 -37.73
N ASP A 48 -1.35 0.27 -36.47
CA ASP A 48 -1.81 1.43 -35.70
C ASP A 48 -0.83 1.65 -34.54
N ALA A 49 -0.06 2.73 -34.59
CA ALA A 49 0.90 3.02 -33.53
C ALA A 49 0.18 3.13 -32.17
N PRO A 50 0.77 2.57 -31.11
CA PRO A 50 0.89 3.40 -29.94
C PRO A 50 2.37 3.49 -29.58
N ASP A 51 2.97 4.63 -29.91
CA ASP A 51 4.20 5.13 -29.27
C ASP A 51 4.00 5.38 -27.76
N VAL A 52 2.80 5.16 -27.23
CA VAL A 52 2.48 5.39 -25.83
C VAL A 52 2.69 4.11 -25.02
N LYS A 53 3.77 4.09 -24.22
CA LYS A 53 4.05 3.04 -23.23
C LYS A 53 2.91 2.98 -22.20
N ARG A 54 2.21 1.84 -22.15
CA ARG A 54 1.14 1.58 -21.17
C ARG A 54 1.67 0.75 -20.02
N THR A 55 1.38 1.19 -18.80
CA THR A 55 1.77 0.48 -17.58
C THR A 55 0.56 0.27 -16.69
N SER A 56 0.17 -0.98 -16.47
CA SER A 56 -0.94 -1.31 -15.58
C SER A 56 -0.55 -1.27 -14.12
N GLY A 57 -1.42 -0.68 -13.30
CA GLY A 57 -1.33 -0.68 -11.86
C GLY A 57 -2.58 -1.21 -11.19
N ARG A 58 -2.49 -1.36 -9.88
CA ARG A 58 -3.61 -1.64 -9.00
C ARG A 58 -3.58 -0.67 -7.85
N TRP A 59 -4.74 -0.13 -7.52
CA TRP A 59 -4.98 0.64 -6.32
C TRP A 59 -5.18 -0.30 -5.13
N GLY A 60 -4.70 0.12 -3.97
CA GLY A 60 -4.98 -0.53 -2.69
C GLY A 60 -5.09 0.49 -1.57
N THR A 61 -5.41 0.02 -0.38
CA THR A 61 -5.44 0.86 0.83
C THR A 61 -4.48 0.30 1.86
N MET A 62 -3.73 1.18 2.51
CA MET A 62 -2.85 0.83 3.62
C MET A 62 -3.26 1.58 4.90
N LEU A 63 -3.40 0.85 6.01
CA LEU A 63 -3.57 1.40 7.33
C LEU A 63 -2.23 1.39 8.06
N LEU A 64 -1.82 2.54 8.57
CA LEU A 64 -0.80 2.67 9.60
C LEU A 64 -1.47 2.62 10.97
N VAL A 65 -1.00 1.75 11.85
CA VAL A 65 -1.44 1.59 13.24
C VAL A 65 -0.26 1.84 14.16
N VAL A 66 -0.42 2.76 15.10
CA VAL A 66 0.57 3.13 16.11
C VAL A 66 0.05 2.73 17.49
N GLY A 67 0.84 2.00 18.27
CA GLY A 67 0.50 1.65 19.66
C GLY A 67 0.88 0.22 20.03
N PRO A 68 -0.09 -0.68 20.27
CA PRO A 68 0.18 -2.04 20.73
C PRO A 68 0.81 -2.92 19.65
N VAL A 69 1.38 -4.06 20.06
CA VAL A 69 1.72 -5.12 19.12
C VAL A 69 0.43 -5.75 18.59
N VAL A 70 0.24 -5.68 17.26
CA VAL A 70 -0.87 -6.34 16.57
C VAL A 70 -0.45 -7.76 16.21
N SER A 71 -1.19 -8.74 16.72
CA SER A 71 -0.92 -10.17 16.53
C SER A 71 -1.76 -10.81 15.43
N THR A 72 -2.99 -10.30 15.23
CA THR A 72 -3.88 -10.77 14.16
C THR A 72 -4.68 -9.60 13.61
N VAL A 73 -5.03 -9.72 12.32
CA VAL A 73 -5.84 -8.74 11.59
C VAL A 73 -6.84 -9.50 10.71
N ARG A 74 -8.12 -9.13 10.79
CA ARG A 74 -9.15 -9.69 9.90
C ARG A 74 -10.29 -8.71 9.66
N PHE A 75 -10.88 -8.77 8.47
CA PHE A 75 -12.17 -8.12 8.26
C PHE A 75 -13.26 -8.89 8.98
N VAL A 76 -14.22 -8.17 9.56
CA VAL A 76 -15.42 -8.74 10.17
C VAL A 76 -16.66 -8.22 9.44
N GLY A 77 -17.74 -9.01 9.43
CA GLY A 77 -18.98 -8.66 8.75
C GLY A 77 -19.66 -7.40 9.32
N GLY A 78 -20.49 -6.77 8.48
CA GLY A 78 -21.25 -5.56 8.81
C GLY A 78 -20.66 -4.27 8.22
N ALA A 79 -21.49 -3.22 8.15
CA ALA A 79 -21.06 -1.89 7.69
C ALA A 79 -19.96 -1.32 8.58
N ALA A 80 -18.99 -0.60 8.01
CA ALA A 80 -17.99 0.14 8.78
C ALA A 80 -18.70 1.04 9.80
N PRO A 81 -18.22 1.14 11.06
CA PRO A 81 -18.76 2.12 11.99
C PRO A 81 -18.66 3.50 11.32
N THR A 82 -19.79 4.18 11.18
CA THR A 82 -19.84 5.59 10.77
C THR A 82 -19.22 6.41 11.90
N THR A 83 -17.90 6.56 11.90
CA THR A 83 -17.25 7.52 12.78
C THR A 83 -17.71 8.91 12.33
N GLY A 84 -18.35 9.65 13.23
CA GLY A 84 -18.66 11.07 13.03
C GLY A 84 -17.41 11.80 12.53
N LEU A 85 -17.52 12.38 11.34
CA LEU A 85 -16.44 13.07 10.66
C LEU A 85 -16.09 14.34 11.43
N ALA A 86 -15.04 14.29 12.26
CA ALA A 86 -14.22 15.47 12.47
C ALA A 86 -13.13 15.47 11.39
N SER A 87 -13.48 15.87 10.17
CA SER A 87 -12.50 16.24 9.16
C SER A 87 -11.96 17.63 9.52
N VAL A 88 -10.76 17.69 10.10
CA VAL A 88 -9.97 18.92 10.13
C VAL A 88 -8.70 18.66 9.33
N ILE A 89 -8.69 19.20 8.12
CA ILE A 89 -7.48 19.43 7.34
C ILE A 89 -7.02 20.83 7.77
N ASP A 90 -5.91 20.94 8.49
CA ASP A 90 -4.75 21.69 8.01
C ASP A 90 -3.54 21.56 8.94
N THR A 91 -2.35 21.63 8.36
CA THR A 91 -1.01 21.66 8.97
C THR A 91 -0.45 20.38 9.62
N ALA A 92 0.88 20.28 9.52
CA ALA A 92 1.70 19.08 9.62
C ALA A 92 1.51 18.26 10.91
N ALA A 93 1.61 16.94 10.76
CA ALA A 93 1.86 15.94 11.81
C ALA A 93 0.74 15.58 12.80
N THR A 94 -0.53 15.91 12.54
CA THR A 94 -1.62 15.43 13.40
C THR A 94 -2.11 14.04 12.96
N LEU A 95 -1.65 13.00 13.67
CA LEU A 95 -2.27 11.69 13.64
C LEU A 95 -3.73 11.83 14.11
N VAL A 96 -4.70 11.49 13.26
CA VAL A 96 -6.11 11.49 13.65
C VAL A 96 -6.32 10.37 14.67
N GLN A 97 -6.69 10.75 15.89
CA GLN A 97 -7.00 9.81 16.95
C GLN A 97 -8.42 9.26 16.74
N MET A 98 -8.54 8.21 15.92
CA MET A 98 -9.79 7.45 15.85
C MET A 98 -9.89 6.57 17.09
N ALA A 99 -10.88 6.80 17.94
CA ALA A 99 -11.13 5.95 19.11
C ALA A 99 -11.68 4.60 18.63
N PRO A 100 -10.96 3.47 18.82
CA PRO A 100 -11.45 2.16 18.43
C PRO A 100 -12.66 1.76 19.29
N THR A 101 -13.65 1.12 18.67
CA THR A 101 -14.74 0.48 19.43
C THR A 101 -14.24 -0.82 20.04
N VAL A 102 -14.42 -0.99 21.35
CA VAL A 102 -13.97 -2.17 22.10
C VAL A 102 -15.11 -3.18 22.17
N LEU A 103 -14.97 -4.32 21.48
CA LEU A 103 -15.98 -5.39 21.47
C LEU A 103 -15.51 -6.55 22.37
N SER A 104 -15.77 -6.42 23.68
CA SER A 104 -15.78 -7.51 24.67
C SER A 104 -14.44 -8.15 25.11
N ALA A 105 -14.57 -9.10 26.05
CA ALA A 105 -13.66 -9.40 27.16
C ALA A 105 -12.30 -10.02 26.78
N ALA A 106 -11.26 -9.47 27.39
CA ALA A 106 -9.88 -9.91 27.26
C ALA A 106 -9.69 -11.33 27.83
N ALA A 107 -9.30 -12.28 26.97
CA ALA A 107 -8.44 -13.36 27.45
C ALA A 107 -7.15 -12.71 27.99
N ALA A 108 -6.65 -13.16 29.14
CA ALA A 108 -5.57 -12.52 29.90
C ALA A 108 -4.47 -11.90 29.00
N GLY A 109 -4.42 -10.57 28.94
CA GLY A 109 -3.40 -9.81 28.19
C GLY A 109 -3.65 -9.58 26.70
N LYS A 110 -4.79 -9.98 26.12
CA LYS A 110 -5.16 -9.64 24.73
C LYS A 110 -6.40 -8.76 24.67
N ARG A 111 -6.41 -7.81 23.73
CA ARG A 111 -7.57 -6.95 23.48
C ARG A 111 -7.93 -6.96 22.01
N VAL A 112 -9.22 -7.14 21.74
CA VAL A 112 -9.80 -7.02 20.40
C VAL A 112 -10.31 -5.60 20.21
N GLN A 113 -9.83 -4.94 19.16
CA GLN A 113 -10.21 -3.57 18.81
C GLN A 113 -10.72 -3.55 17.37
N VAL A 114 -11.83 -2.85 17.11
CA VAL A 114 -12.35 -2.67 15.75
C VAL A 114 -12.10 -1.25 15.28
N VAL A 115 -11.49 -1.12 14.11
CA VAL A 115 -11.21 0.16 13.43
C VAL A 115 -11.84 0.16 12.04
N PRO A 116 -12.30 1.31 11.53
CA PRO A 116 -12.66 1.42 10.13
C PRO A 116 -11.39 1.34 9.28
N PHE A 117 -11.46 0.58 8.18
CA PHE A 117 -10.38 0.47 7.20
C PHE A 117 -10.93 0.06 5.84
N ALA A 118 -10.59 0.81 4.78
CA ALA A 118 -11.03 0.52 3.42
C ALA A 118 -12.55 0.31 3.32
N ASN A 119 -13.32 1.21 3.95
CA ASN A 119 -14.78 1.18 4.04
C ASN A 119 -15.37 -0.10 4.68
N ARG A 120 -14.56 -0.84 5.44
CA ARG A 120 -14.94 -2.09 6.12
C ARG A 120 -14.55 -2.03 7.59
N ARG A 121 -15.10 -2.96 8.38
CA ARG A 121 -14.71 -3.18 9.78
C ARG A 121 -13.47 -4.06 9.84
N LEU A 122 -12.40 -3.55 10.43
CA LEU A 122 -11.17 -4.31 10.65
C LEU A 122 -11.00 -4.62 12.13
N GLU A 123 -10.94 -5.90 12.45
CA GLU A 123 -10.63 -6.38 13.80
C GLU A 123 -9.12 -6.58 13.95
N LEU A 124 -8.58 -6.02 15.03
CA LEU A 124 -7.17 -6.09 15.42
C LEU A 124 -7.08 -6.76 16.80
N THR A 125 -6.37 -7.89 16.89
CA THR A 125 -6.02 -8.47 18.19
C THR A 125 -4.66 -7.96 18.64
N THR A 126 -4.66 -7.30 19.79
CA THR A 126 -3.52 -6.55 20.34
C THR A 126 -3.05 -7.18 21.66
N ASP A 127 -1.83 -6.84 22.09
CA ASP A 127 -1.22 -7.22 23.37
C ASP A 127 -1.82 -6.50 24.60
N GLY A 128 -3.06 -6.04 24.50
CA GLY A 128 -3.83 -5.44 25.60
C GLY A 128 -3.81 -3.92 25.63
N ALA A 129 -2.75 -3.27 25.12
CA ALA A 129 -2.65 -1.82 25.09
C ALA A 129 -3.62 -1.19 24.06
N PRO A 130 -4.15 0.03 24.32
CA PRO A 130 -5.01 0.73 23.37
C PRO A 130 -4.24 1.17 22.13
N ILE A 131 -4.88 1.16 20.96
CA ILE A 131 -4.35 1.79 19.75
C ILE A 131 -4.24 3.30 19.99
N ALA A 132 -3.05 3.85 19.80
CA ALA A 132 -2.79 5.28 20.03
C ALA A 132 -3.27 6.11 18.84
N ALA A 133 -3.03 5.64 17.61
CA ALA A 133 -3.47 6.32 16.40
C ALA A 133 -3.56 5.39 15.20
N THR A 134 -4.35 5.79 14.21
CA THR A 134 -4.40 5.17 12.90
C THR A 134 -4.33 6.22 11.78
N LYS A 135 -3.82 5.84 10.62
CA LYS A 135 -3.88 6.68 9.40
C LYS A 135 -3.98 5.81 8.16
N GLU A 136 -4.87 6.18 7.25
CA GLU A 136 -5.01 5.50 5.98
C GLU A 136 -4.25 6.20 4.86
N PHE A 137 -3.76 5.39 3.92
CA PHE A 137 -3.06 5.79 2.71
C PHE A 137 -3.67 5.06 1.51
N THR A 138 -3.73 5.75 0.37
CA THR A 138 -3.88 5.07 -0.92
C THR A 138 -2.54 4.45 -1.28
N THR A 139 -2.54 3.28 -1.92
CA THR A 139 -1.32 2.63 -2.41
C THR A 139 -1.41 2.32 -3.88
N ILE A 140 -0.27 2.32 -4.56
CA ILE A 140 -0.11 1.75 -5.90
C ILE A 140 0.84 0.57 -5.87
N GLU A 141 0.47 -0.46 -6.62
CA GLU A 141 1.32 -1.61 -6.91
C GLU A 141 1.28 -1.90 -8.41
N ARG A 142 2.41 -2.39 -8.93
CA ARG A 142 2.48 -2.93 -10.29
C ARG A 142 2.65 -4.43 -10.24
N TYR A 143 1.68 -5.16 -10.79
CA TYR A 143 1.61 -6.62 -10.71
C TYR A 143 1.60 -7.30 -12.09
N ARG A 144 1.38 -6.53 -13.16
CA ARG A 144 1.43 -6.98 -14.56
C ARG A 144 2.67 -6.45 -15.28
N THR A 145 3.17 -7.22 -16.25
CA THR A 145 4.25 -6.77 -17.15
C THR A 145 3.79 -5.64 -18.08
N ASN A 146 4.71 -5.04 -18.85
CA ASN A 146 4.35 -4.12 -19.94
C ASN A 146 3.43 -4.76 -20.99
N LEU A 147 3.33 -6.09 -21.03
CA LEU A 147 2.48 -6.84 -21.95
C LEU A 147 1.14 -7.26 -21.31
N GLY A 148 0.86 -6.83 -20.07
CA GLY A 148 -0.37 -7.19 -19.36
C GLY A 148 -0.40 -8.60 -18.76
N GLU A 149 0.71 -9.35 -18.84
CA GLU A 149 0.81 -10.72 -18.36
C GLU A 149 0.73 -10.79 -16.83
N LEU A 150 -0.09 -11.72 -16.32
CA LEU A 150 -0.23 -12.08 -14.90
C LEU A 150 0.70 -13.24 -14.53
N GLY A 151 0.65 -13.69 -13.26
CA GLY A 151 1.47 -14.76 -12.69
C GLY A 151 1.62 -16.03 -13.55
N GLY A 152 2.66 -16.81 -13.26
CA GLY A 152 3.10 -17.97 -14.07
C GLY A 152 4.54 -17.86 -14.61
N GLY A 153 5.38 -17.04 -13.97
CA GLY A 153 6.80 -16.86 -14.33
C GLY A 153 7.12 -15.60 -15.14
N LYS A 154 6.13 -14.75 -15.43
CA LYS A 154 6.31 -13.51 -16.22
C LYS A 154 5.81 -12.22 -15.56
N GLY A 155 4.68 -12.25 -14.85
CA GLY A 155 4.16 -11.09 -14.09
C GLY A 155 5.02 -10.65 -12.90
N TYR A 156 4.78 -9.45 -12.39
CA TYR A 156 5.49 -8.96 -11.19
C TYR A 156 4.88 -9.52 -9.93
N VAL A 157 5.75 -9.88 -8.99
CA VAL A 157 5.34 -10.54 -7.75
C VAL A 157 4.83 -9.52 -6.74
N GLN A 158 3.69 -9.82 -6.14
CA GLN A 158 3.14 -9.06 -5.01
C GLN A 158 3.35 -9.85 -3.71
N MET A 159 3.39 -9.14 -2.59
CA MET A 159 3.38 -9.79 -1.28
C MET A 159 2.12 -10.63 -1.11
N ALA A 160 2.30 -11.91 -0.81
CA ALA A 160 1.20 -12.84 -0.55
C ALA A 160 0.50 -12.52 0.79
N PRO A 161 -0.83 -12.65 0.87
CA PRO A 161 -1.54 -12.65 2.14
C PRO A 161 -1.06 -13.78 3.06
N ARG A 162 -0.97 -13.52 4.36
CA ARG A 162 -0.64 -14.55 5.37
C ARG A 162 -1.07 -14.12 6.77
N SER A 163 -1.20 -15.09 7.68
CA SER A 163 -1.63 -14.88 9.06
C SER A 163 -0.57 -14.25 9.97
N VAL A 164 0.71 -14.43 9.66
CA VAL A 164 1.85 -13.86 10.40
C VAL A 164 2.36 -12.62 9.68
N PRO A 165 2.59 -11.48 10.35
CA PRO A 165 3.03 -10.28 9.64
C PRO A 165 4.43 -10.41 9.05
N TYR A 166 4.71 -9.70 7.96
CA TYR A 166 6.07 -9.48 7.48
C TYR A 166 6.79 -8.48 8.38
N PRO A 167 8.00 -8.77 8.88
CA PRO A 167 8.77 -7.76 9.59
C PRO A 167 9.15 -6.63 8.63
N LEU A 168 9.19 -5.40 9.13
CA LEU A 168 9.59 -4.22 8.37
C LEU A 168 10.85 -3.61 8.96
N LYS A 169 11.67 -3.02 8.08
CA LYS A 169 12.84 -2.23 8.49
C LYS A 169 12.99 -1.01 7.58
N VAL A 170 13.10 0.17 8.19
CA VAL A 170 13.51 1.40 7.49
C VAL A 170 14.94 1.21 6.97
N GLU A 171 15.12 1.52 5.70
CA GLU A 171 16.41 1.40 5.00
C GLU A 171 16.72 2.69 4.25
N PRO A 172 17.60 3.55 4.79
CA PRO A 172 18.15 4.68 4.06
C PRO A 172 19.20 4.20 3.05
N GLY A 173 19.42 4.95 1.97
CA GLY A 173 20.53 4.68 1.04
C GLY A 173 20.37 3.44 0.18
N ASN A 174 19.15 2.89 0.03
CA ASN A 174 18.94 1.69 -0.76
C ASN A 174 19.34 1.91 -2.23
N ARG A 175 20.30 1.11 -2.72
CA ARG A 175 20.88 1.30 -4.05
C ARG A 175 19.85 1.23 -5.18
N VAL A 176 18.81 0.39 -5.08
CA VAL A 176 17.77 0.28 -6.12
C VAL A 176 16.94 1.55 -6.15
N VAL A 177 16.51 2.04 -4.98
CA VAL A 177 15.68 3.25 -4.88
C VAL A 177 16.46 4.49 -5.32
N LYS A 178 17.76 4.57 -5.04
CA LYS A 178 18.62 5.68 -5.52
C LYS A 178 18.66 5.79 -7.05
N THR A 179 18.40 4.72 -7.79
CA THR A 179 18.38 4.76 -9.27
C THR A 179 17.09 5.30 -9.85
N LEU A 180 16.06 5.52 -9.03
CA LEU A 180 14.75 5.97 -9.52
C LEU A 180 14.77 7.46 -9.92
N ARG A 181 15.59 8.28 -9.24
CA ARG A 181 15.84 9.68 -9.59
C ARG A 181 17.21 10.14 -9.09
N ASP A 182 17.87 10.98 -9.89
CA ASP A 182 19.10 11.65 -9.50
C ASP A 182 18.92 12.47 -8.22
N GLY A 183 19.85 12.29 -7.28
CA GLY A 183 19.79 12.96 -5.96
C GLY A 183 18.79 12.34 -4.97
N HIS A 184 18.09 11.27 -5.33
CA HIS A 184 17.24 10.55 -4.38
C HIS A 184 18.10 9.87 -3.30
N ASP A 185 17.73 10.04 -2.02
CA ASP A 185 18.48 9.55 -0.86
C ASP A 185 18.46 8.01 -0.70
N GLY A 186 17.51 7.37 -1.37
CA GLY A 186 17.32 5.91 -1.38
C GLY A 186 16.46 5.43 -0.22
N LEU A 187 15.68 6.32 0.40
CA LEU A 187 14.83 5.97 1.52
C LEU A 187 13.71 5.02 1.11
N CYS A 188 13.60 3.90 1.82
CA CYS A 188 12.49 2.97 1.71
C CYS A 188 12.25 2.21 3.01
N ILE A 189 11.18 1.43 3.04
CA ILE A 189 10.93 0.43 4.07
C ILE A 189 11.08 -0.93 3.40
N ARG A 190 12.06 -1.70 3.83
CA ARG A 190 12.23 -3.08 3.39
C ARG A 190 11.18 -3.97 4.04
N VAL A 191 10.49 -4.74 3.22
CA VAL A 191 9.67 -5.86 3.69
C VAL A 191 10.58 -7.07 3.86
N LEU A 192 10.71 -7.55 5.10
CA LEU A 192 11.54 -8.70 5.43
C LEU A 192 10.73 -10.00 5.33
N GLY A 193 11.42 -11.08 4.95
CA GLY A 193 10.77 -12.35 4.64
C GLY A 193 10.31 -12.41 3.20
N GLY A 194 9.23 -13.15 2.94
CA GLY A 194 8.83 -13.55 1.60
C GLY A 194 9.26 -14.98 1.32
N GLU A 195 8.32 -15.79 0.85
CA GLU A 195 8.57 -17.20 0.55
C GLU A 195 9.35 -17.31 -0.77
N ARG A 196 8.97 -16.49 -1.75
CA ARG A 196 9.59 -16.48 -3.08
C ARG A 196 10.75 -15.49 -3.15
N LYS A 197 11.78 -15.80 -3.95
CA LYS A 197 12.94 -14.91 -4.17
C LYS A 197 12.52 -13.49 -4.58
N ALA A 198 11.48 -13.37 -5.39
CA ALA A 198 10.96 -12.08 -5.83
C ALA A 198 10.25 -11.29 -4.70
N GLU A 199 9.58 -11.96 -3.75
CA GLU A 199 8.94 -11.29 -2.61
C GLU A 199 9.99 -10.67 -1.66
N LYS A 200 11.17 -11.29 -1.54
CA LYS A 200 12.29 -10.77 -0.75
C LYS A 200 12.85 -9.44 -1.28
N GLY A 201 12.51 -9.08 -2.52
CA GLY A 201 12.90 -7.83 -3.16
C GLY A 201 11.88 -6.70 -2.98
N ILE A 202 10.74 -6.93 -2.33
CA ILE A 202 9.66 -5.95 -2.23
C ILE A 202 10.03 -4.85 -1.24
N LEU A 203 9.85 -3.61 -1.68
CA LEU A 203 10.08 -2.41 -0.91
C LEU A 203 8.79 -1.59 -0.82
N ILE A 204 8.66 -0.80 0.24
CA ILE A 204 7.70 0.30 0.33
C ILE A 204 8.48 1.60 0.13
N HIS A 205 8.24 2.31 -0.98
CA HIS A 205 8.97 3.52 -1.35
C HIS A 205 8.10 4.45 -2.20
N GLU A 206 8.60 5.64 -2.50
CA GLU A 206 7.85 6.61 -3.29
C GLU A 206 7.70 6.16 -4.74
N ALA A 207 6.56 6.45 -5.35
CA ALA A 207 6.39 6.32 -6.78
C ALA A 207 5.44 7.42 -7.30
N PRO A 208 5.97 8.38 -8.07
CA PRO A 208 5.16 9.41 -8.73
C PRO A 208 4.10 8.83 -9.68
N ASN A 209 4.35 7.64 -10.22
CA ASN A 209 3.42 6.84 -11.03
C ASN A 209 3.78 5.35 -10.94
N VAL A 210 2.90 4.49 -11.46
CA VAL A 210 3.09 3.03 -11.41
C VAL A 210 4.33 2.52 -12.18
N GLY A 211 4.90 3.30 -13.10
CA GLY A 211 6.12 2.91 -13.81
C GLY A 211 7.34 2.69 -12.91
N TRP A 212 7.27 3.17 -11.67
CA TRP A 212 8.35 3.15 -10.68
C TRP A 212 8.27 1.97 -9.71
N VAL A 213 7.10 1.37 -9.58
CA VAL A 213 6.92 0.18 -8.74
C VAL A 213 6.96 -1.04 -9.65
N ILE A 214 7.76 -2.03 -9.29
CA ILE A 214 7.80 -3.33 -9.94
C ILE A 214 7.63 -4.37 -8.83
N GLY A 215 6.38 -4.74 -8.53
CA GLY A 215 6.03 -5.51 -7.32
C GLY A 215 6.04 -4.68 -6.02
N CYS A 216 6.85 -3.62 -5.94
CA CYS A 216 6.89 -2.69 -4.81
C CYS A 216 5.54 -2.01 -4.51
N ILE A 217 5.41 -1.51 -3.28
CA ILE A 217 4.23 -0.81 -2.78
C ILE A 217 4.58 0.67 -2.63
N SER A 218 3.74 1.56 -3.13
CA SER A 218 3.95 3.01 -2.95
C SER A 218 2.76 3.67 -2.28
N PRO A 219 2.89 4.16 -1.04
CA PRO A 219 1.85 4.89 -0.34
C PRO A 219 1.72 6.33 -0.83
N ARG A 220 0.53 6.89 -0.63
CA ARG A 220 0.08 8.23 -1.02
C ARG A 220 -1.00 8.72 -0.05
N PRO A 221 -1.31 10.02 0.01
CA PRO A 221 -2.45 10.50 0.78
C PRO A 221 -3.74 9.74 0.43
N LYS A 222 -4.59 9.48 1.43
CA LYS A 222 -5.87 8.78 1.23
C LYS A 222 -6.69 9.50 0.15
N GLY A 223 -7.24 8.71 -0.79
CA GLY A 223 -8.01 9.21 -1.92
C GLY A 223 -7.18 9.73 -3.09
N ASP A 224 -5.86 9.87 -2.94
CA ASP A 224 -5.03 10.48 -3.98
C ASP A 224 -4.58 9.47 -5.05
N ARG A 225 -5.19 9.58 -6.24
CA ARG A 225 -4.97 8.74 -7.41
C ARG A 225 -4.21 9.43 -8.55
N ALA A 226 -3.72 10.64 -8.34
CA ALA A 226 -3.05 11.40 -9.40
C ALA A 226 -1.67 10.81 -9.77
N ALA A 227 -1.24 10.98 -11.01
CA ALA A 227 0.17 10.80 -11.38
C ALA A 227 0.92 12.11 -11.19
N TYR A 228 2.17 12.06 -10.73
CA TYR A 228 2.98 13.26 -10.49
C TYR A 228 4.26 13.28 -11.34
N PRO A 229 4.82 14.48 -11.55
CA PRO A 229 6.18 14.63 -12.02
C PRO A 229 7.17 13.96 -11.08
N ASN A 230 8.26 13.46 -11.65
CA ASN A 230 9.38 12.92 -10.90
C ASN A 230 10.21 14.04 -10.24
N ARG A 231 9.74 14.55 -9.10
CA ARG A 231 10.42 15.60 -8.33
C ARG A 231 10.25 15.40 -6.83
N GLU A 232 11.14 16.02 -6.08
CA GLU A 232 11.07 16.05 -4.63
C GLU A 232 9.79 16.73 -4.12
N GLY A 233 9.31 16.32 -2.95
CA GLY A 233 8.12 16.82 -2.30
C GLY A 233 6.81 16.33 -2.92
N ASN A 234 6.85 15.38 -3.87
CA ASN A 234 5.62 14.81 -4.42
C ASN A 234 4.81 14.09 -3.31
N PRO A 235 3.46 13.96 -3.46
CA PRO A 235 2.63 13.39 -2.40
C PRO A 235 3.01 11.97 -1.98
N SER A 236 3.53 11.15 -2.89
CA SER A 236 4.02 9.81 -2.56
C SER A 236 5.27 9.84 -1.68
N GLN A 237 6.23 10.72 -2.00
CA GLN A 237 7.41 10.93 -1.17
C GLN A 237 7.03 11.32 0.26
N LYS A 238 6.14 12.31 0.39
CA LYS A 238 5.69 12.81 1.70
C LYS A 238 5.02 11.70 2.52
N ALA A 239 4.20 10.86 1.89
CA ALA A 239 3.58 9.72 2.56
C ALA A 239 4.61 8.70 3.08
N VAL A 240 5.64 8.39 2.29
CA VAL A 240 6.72 7.48 2.72
C VAL A 240 7.52 8.09 3.87
N GLN A 241 7.92 9.36 3.75
CA GLN A 241 8.65 10.08 4.78
C GLN A 241 7.86 10.13 6.10
N GLU A 242 6.54 10.34 6.02
CA GLU A 242 5.67 10.31 7.19
C GLU A 242 5.67 8.94 7.88
N ILE A 243 5.49 7.85 7.11
CA ILE A 243 5.50 6.48 7.67
C ILE A 243 6.87 6.19 8.29
N VAL A 244 7.96 6.54 7.61
CA VAL A 244 9.33 6.36 8.10
C VAL A 244 9.57 7.15 9.40
N ALA A 245 9.13 8.40 9.46
CA ALA A 245 9.29 9.22 10.67
C ALA A 245 8.57 8.58 11.87
N ILE A 246 7.36 8.07 11.65
CA ILE A 246 6.59 7.36 12.69
C ILE A 246 7.27 6.06 13.10
N MET A 247 7.78 5.28 12.15
CA MET A 247 8.54 4.05 12.42
C MET A 247 9.82 4.32 13.21
N ASN A 248 10.57 5.37 12.86
CA ASN A 248 11.79 5.75 13.58
C ASN A 248 11.49 6.19 15.01
N ARG A 249 10.48 7.05 15.19
CA ARG A 249 10.09 7.57 16.51
C ARG A 249 9.51 6.51 17.43
N THR A 250 8.73 5.57 16.89
CA THR A 250 7.93 4.64 17.71
C THR A 250 8.53 3.24 17.77
N GLY A 251 8.99 2.72 16.63
CA GLY A 251 9.46 1.34 16.48
C GLY A 251 10.99 1.22 16.32
N GLY A 252 11.75 2.31 16.51
CA GLY A 252 13.19 2.31 16.27
C GLY A 252 13.57 1.92 14.84
N GLY A 253 12.74 2.34 13.87
CA GLY A 253 12.91 2.00 12.45
C GLY A 253 12.43 0.60 12.08
N LYS A 254 11.72 -0.10 12.98
CA LYS A 254 11.13 -1.42 12.75
C LYS A 254 9.61 -1.39 12.82
N GLY A 255 8.97 -2.39 12.22
CA GLY A 255 7.52 -2.56 12.27
C GLY A 255 7.07 -3.91 11.73
N SER A 256 5.77 -4.03 11.47
CA SER A 256 5.14 -5.22 10.89
C SER A 256 4.23 -4.83 9.73
N LEU A 257 4.06 -5.72 8.75
CA LEU A 257 3.11 -5.58 7.65
C LEU A 257 2.19 -6.81 7.60
N PHE A 258 0.90 -6.60 7.78
CA PHE A 258 -0.12 -7.56 7.41
C PHE A 258 -0.58 -7.29 5.98
N VAL A 259 -0.68 -8.35 5.16
CA VAL A 259 -1.29 -8.29 3.84
C VAL A 259 -2.56 -9.13 3.91
N LEU A 260 -3.71 -8.49 3.71
CA LEU A 260 -5.01 -9.15 3.79
C LEU A 260 -5.37 -9.83 2.47
N PRO A 261 -6.12 -10.95 2.52
CA PRO A 261 -6.66 -11.56 1.31
C PRO A 261 -7.63 -10.60 0.63
N ASN A 262 -7.73 -10.76 -0.70
CA ASN A 262 -8.76 -10.10 -1.49
C ASN A 262 -10.14 -10.66 -1.14
#